data_AF-A0A4V3WH26-F1
#
_entry.id   AF-A0A4V3WH26-F1
#
_cell.length_a   1.000
_cell.length_b   1.000
_cell.length_c   1.000
_cell.angle_alpha   90.00
_cell.angle_beta   90.00
_cell.angle_gamma   90.00
#
_symmetry.space_group_name_H-M   'P 1'
#
loop_
_entity.id
_entity.type
_entity.pdbx_description
1 polymer ?
#
loop_
_entity_poly.entity_id
_entity_poly.type
_entity_poly.pdbx_seq_one_letter_code
_entity_poly.pdbx_strand_id
1 'polypeptide(L)'
;MKPSPDPLPIVLQARNDKPHDVTLVLEPWGEEVVLLSGVTVTVTVHGVRAQEVEFVWGEQDVTLFAAPGSTVEVADEQGLQVLELDLPVPGLPEGMSTRAFVSQVLTGEDQT
;
A
#
# COMPACT_ATOMS: atom_id res chain seq x y z
N MET A 1 -28.15 -14.36 -8.09
CA MET A 1 -27.24 -13.21 -8.10
C MET A 1 -26.16 -13.46 -9.12
N LYS A 2 -25.94 -12.59 -10.11
CA LYS A 2 -24.69 -12.62 -10.88
C LYS A 2 -23.56 -12.17 -9.94
N PRO A 3 -22.40 -12.84 -9.91
CA PRO A 3 -21.25 -12.28 -9.22
C PRO A 3 -20.98 -10.89 -9.80
N SER A 4 -20.79 -9.90 -8.92
CA SER A 4 -20.21 -8.63 -9.34
C SER A 4 -18.85 -8.96 -9.96
N PRO A 5 -18.46 -8.34 -11.09
CA PRO A 5 -17.10 -8.52 -11.60
C PRO A 5 -16.11 -8.19 -10.48
N ASP A 6 -15.06 -9.01 -10.38
CA ASP A 6 -13.95 -8.73 -9.48
C ASP A 6 -13.43 -7.32 -9.77
N PRO A 7 -13.09 -6.53 -8.73
CA PRO A 7 -12.54 -5.21 -8.94
C PRO A 7 -11.28 -5.30 -9.78
N LEU A 8 -11.16 -4.43 -10.79
CA LEU A 8 -9.92 -4.29 -11.54
C LEU A 8 -8.80 -3.84 -10.60
N PRO A 9 -7.55 -4.32 -10.80
CA PRO A 9 -6.44 -3.89 -9.98
C PRO A 9 -6.21 -2.39 -10.13
N ILE A 10 -5.81 -1.77 -9.04
CA ILE A 10 -5.39 -0.38 -8.99
C ILE A 10 -3.91 -0.35 -9.34
N VAL A 11 -3.55 0.39 -10.39
CA VAL A 11 -2.15 0.52 -10.83
C VAL A 11 -1.70 1.95 -10.58
N LEU A 12 -0.64 2.10 -9.80
CA LEU A 12 -0.07 3.38 -9.39
C LEU A 12 1.38 3.45 -9.82
N GLN A 13 1.80 4.59 -10.34
CA GLN A 13 3.21 4.86 -10.62
C GLN A 13 3.75 5.83 -9.59
N ALA A 14 4.79 5.41 -8.87
CA ALA A 14 5.48 6.22 -7.88
C ALA A 14 6.89 6.55 -8.40
N ARG A 15 7.17 7.83 -8.58
CA ARG A 15 8.49 8.33 -8.97
C ARG A 15 9.10 9.15 -7.83
N ASN A 16 10.34 8.87 -7.48
CA ASN A 16 11.07 9.69 -6.53
C ASN A 16 11.75 10.87 -7.23
N ASP A 17 11.15 12.06 -7.14
CA ASP A 17 11.73 13.31 -7.67
C ASP A 17 12.61 14.06 -6.65
N LYS A 18 12.86 13.49 -5.46
CA LYS A 18 13.74 14.07 -4.44
C LYS A 18 15.21 13.82 -4.79
N PRO A 19 16.14 14.68 -4.33
CA PRO A 19 17.58 14.47 -4.53
C PRO A 19 18.18 13.43 -3.58
N HIS A 20 17.35 12.73 -2.81
CA HIS A 20 17.72 11.70 -1.84
C HIS A 20 16.75 10.52 -1.95
N ASP A 21 17.12 9.39 -1.36
CA ASP A 21 16.31 8.17 -1.37
C ASP A 21 15.03 8.36 -0.53
N VAL A 22 13.93 7.79 -1.00
CA VAL A 22 12.62 7.82 -0.34
C VAL A 22 12.17 6.39 -0.10
N THR A 23 11.66 6.10 1.10
CA THR A 23 11.15 4.76 1.42
C THR A 23 9.65 4.69 1.14
N LEU A 24 9.23 3.76 0.29
CA LEU A 24 7.83 3.36 0.18
C LEU A 24 7.56 2.24 1.20
N VAL A 25 6.75 2.52 2.22
CA VAL A 25 6.31 1.55 3.22
C VAL A 25 4.94 0.99 2.82
N LEU A 26 4.80 -0.33 2.88
CA LEU A 26 3.57 -1.06 2.53
C LEU A 26 2.94 -1.66 3.79
N GLU A 27 1.86 -1.06 4.24
CA GLU A 27 1.12 -1.47 5.44
C GLU A 27 -0.11 -2.30 5.08
N PRO A 28 -0.44 -3.35 5.87
CA PRO A 28 0.02 -3.61 7.23
C PRO A 28 1.22 -4.57 7.35
N TRP A 29 1.89 -4.92 6.25
CA TRP A 29 2.98 -5.91 6.27
C TRP A 29 4.29 -5.35 6.86
N GLY A 30 4.45 -4.02 6.87
CA GLY A 30 5.68 -3.36 7.31
C GLY A 30 6.83 -3.52 6.31
N GLU A 31 6.51 -3.80 5.05
CA GLU A 31 7.50 -4.04 3.99
C GLU A 31 7.96 -2.72 3.37
N GLU A 32 9.24 -2.64 3.04
CA GLU A 32 9.87 -1.40 2.57
C GLU A 32 10.46 -1.56 1.16
N VAL A 33 10.19 -0.58 0.30
CA VAL A 33 10.82 -0.45 -1.01
C VAL A 33 11.57 0.87 -1.06
N VAL A 34 12.90 0.82 -1.16
CA VAL A 34 13.73 2.02 -1.28
C VAL A 34 13.70 2.53 -2.72
N LEU A 35 13.19 3.74 -2.90
CA LEU A 35 13.17 4.45 -4.17
C LEU A 35 14.38 5.39 -4.23
N LEU A 36 15.38 5.01 -5.03
CA LEU A 36 16.52 5.90 -5.29
C LEU A 36 16.05 7.16 -6.03
N SER A 37 16.81 8.24 -5.91
CA SER A 37 16.53 9.49 -6.65
C SER A 37 16.37 9.23 -8.16
N GLY A 38 15.25 9.69 -8.72
CA GLY A 38 14.89 9.54 -10.13
C GLY A 38 14.22 8.22 -10.50
N VAL A 39 14.23 7.21 -9.62
CA VAL A 39 13.64 5.89 -9.88
C VAL A 39 12.12 5.96 -9.87
N THR A 40 11.51 5.18 -10.77
CA THR A 40 10.06 4.95 -10.82
C THR A 40 9.77 3.47 -10.56
N VAL A 41 8.71 3.21 -9.79
CA VAL A 41 8.13 1.89 -9.61
C VAL A 41 6.65 1.90 -9.95
N THR A 42 6.12 0.74 -10.31
CA THR A 42 4.69 0.49 -10.44
C THR A 42 4.23 -0.33 -9.25
N VAL A 43 3.21 0.16 -8.54
CA VAL A 43 2.54 -0.55 -7.45
C VAL A 43 1.16 -0.98 -7.95
N THR A 44 0.90 -2.28 -7.89
CA THR A 44 -0.38 -2.87 -8.26
C THR A 44 -1.08 -3.38 -7.00
N VAL A 45 -2.28 -2.88 -6.74
CA VAL A 45 -3.11 -3.33 -5.61
C VAL A 45 -4.31 -4.10 -6.14
N HIS A 46 -4.47 -5.34 -5.71
CA HIS A 46 -5.54 -6.23 -6.17
C HIS A 46 -6.68 -6.32 -5.16
N GLY A 47 -7.84 -6.80 -5.59
CA GLY A 47 -8.93 -7.21 -4.68
C GLY A 47 -9.76 -6.08 -4.06
N VAL A 48 -9.41 -4.81 -4.31
CA VAL A 48 -10.04 -3.64 -3.68
C VAL A 48 -10.32 -2.52 -4.69
N ARG A 49 -11.13 -1.55 -4.28
CA ARG A 49 -11.43 -0.35 -5.07
C ARG A 49 -10.45 0.77 -4.75
N ALA A 50 -10.22 1.65 -5.72
CA ALA A 50 -9.27 2.75 -5.58
C ALA A 50 -9.53 3.66 -4.35
N GLN A 51 -10.79 3.83 -3.94
CA GLN A 51 -11.14 4.66 -2.78
C GLN A 51 -10.74 4.03 -1.43
N GLU A 52 -10.29 2.78 -1.43
CA GLU A 52 -10.01 2.00 -0.22
C GLU A 52 -8.50 1.96 0.09
N VAL A 53 -7.65 2.48 -0.79
CA VAL A 53 -6.19 2.59 -0.56
C VAL A 53 -5.86 4.00 -0.07
N GLU A 54 -5.08 4.09 1.01
CA GLU A 54 -4.68 5.38 1.60
C GLU A 54 -3.16 5.62 1.46
N PHE A 55 -2.79 6.89 1.33
CA PHE A 55 -1.40 7.34 1.31
C PHE A 55 -1.13 8.36 2.40
N VAL A 56 0.01 8.19 3.08
CA VAL A 56 0.53 9.18 4.03
C VAL A 56 1.95 9.56 3.60
N TRP A 57 2.20 10.86 3.52
CA TRP A 57 3.50 11.40 3.15
C TRP A 57 4.26 11.82 4.41
N GLY A 58 5.42 11.20 4.62
CA GLY A 58 6.41 11.61 5.61
C GLY A 58 7.44 12.57 5.01
N GLU A 59 8.51 12.83 5.76
CA GLU A 59 9.62 13.69 5.29
C GLU A 59 10.50 12.97 4.27
N GLN A 60 10.78 11.68 4.50
CA GLN A 60 11.61 10.82 3.66
C GLN A 60 10.95 9.48 3.31
N ASP A 61 9.65 9.37 3.59
CA ASP A 61 8.88 8.16 3.37
C ASP A 61 7.50 8.47 2.79
N VAL A 62 6.93 7.45 2.18
CA VAL A 62 5.54 7.39 1.73
C VAL A 62 4.99 6.08 2.24
N THR A 63 3.92 6.12 3.01
CA THR A 63 3.25 4.90 3.45
C THR A 63 1.99 4.68 2.63
N LEU A 64 1.88 3.51 1.99
CA LEU A 64 0.66 2.99 1.37
C LEU A 64 -0.01 2.05 2.37
N PHE A 65 -1.23 2.38 2.78
CA PHE A 65 -2.07 1.49 3.59
C PHE A 65 -3.02 0.74 2.68
N ALA A 66 -2.79 -0.55 2.52
CA ALA A 66 -3.59 -1.41 1.68
C ALA A 66 -4.88 -1.83 2.40
N ALA A 67 -6.02 -1.89 1.70
CA ALA A 67 -7.30 -2.20 2.32
C ALA A 67 -7.48 -3.70 2.63
N PRO A 68 -8.36 -4.07 3.57
CA PRO A 68 -8.74 -5.47 3.82
C PRO A 68 -9.09 -6.23 2.54
N GLY A 69 -8.53 -7.44 2.41
CA GLY A 69 -8.69 -8.30 1.23
C GLY A 69 -7.77 -7.96 0.07
N SER A 70 -6.97 -6.89 0.14
CA SER A 70 -5.99 -6.57 -0.91
C SER A 70 -4.70 -7.36 -0.79
N THR A 71 -4.07 -7.57 -1.95
CA THR A 71 -2.67 -7.99 -2.11
C THR A 71 -1.94 -6.91 -2.91
N VAL A 72 -0.61 -6.88 -2.82
CA VAL A 72 0.21 -5.84 -3.45
C VAL A 72 1.37 -6.45 -4.22
N GLU A 73 1.61 -5.94 -5.43
CA GLU A 73 2.81 -6.20 -6.21
C GLU A 73 3.54 -4.88 -6.46
N VAL A 74 4.86 -4.92 -6.47
CA VAL A 74 5.71 -3.79 -6.87
C VAL A 74 6.66 -4.25 -7.96
N ALA A 75 6.71 -3.50 -9.05
CA ALA A 75 7.62 -3.72 -10.16
C ALA A 75 8.45 -2.46 -10.45
N ASP A 76 9.65 -2.64 -10.97
CA ASP A 76 10.50 -1.53 -11.42
C ASP A 76 10.01 -0.93 -12.76
N GLU A 77 10.75 0.05 -13.28
CA GLU A 77 10.43 0.73 -14.54
C GLU A 77 10.47 -0.19 -15.78
N GLN A 78 11.12 -1.35 -15.68
CA GLN A 78 11.22 -2.36 -16.73
C GLN A 78 10.12 -3.43 -16.60
N GLY A 79 9.30 -3.34 -15.55
CA GLY A 79 8.26 -4.31 -15.21
C GLY A 79 8.80 -5.56 -14.51
N LEU A 80 10.04 -5.54 -14.02
CA LEU A 80 10.57 -6.63 -13.22
C LEU A 80 10.01 -6.53 -11.79
N GLN A 81 9.44 -7.62 -11.30
CA GLN A 81 8.90 -7.70 -9.96
C GLN A 81 10.00 -7.51 -8.90
N VAL A 82 9.81 -6.51 -8.05
CA VAL A 82 10.68 -6.16 -6.92
C VAL A 82 10.15 -6.77 -5.62
N LEU A 83 8.83 -6.81 -5.46
CA LEU A 83 8.14 -7.32 -4.27
C LEU A 83 6.76 -7.85 -4.64
N GLU A 84 6.32 -8.90 -3.95
CA GLU A 84 4.97 -9.46 -4.03
C GLU A 84 4.50 -9.84 -2.64
N LEU A 85 3.33 -9.32 -2.26
CA LEU A 85 2.65 -9.54 -0.99
C LEU A 85 1.33 -10.22 -1.29
N ASP A 86 1.40 -11.55 -1.43
CA ASP A 86 0.30 -12.42 -1.84
C ASP A 86 -0.67 -12.76 -0.70
N LEU A 87 -0.23 -12.60 0.55
CA LEU A 87 -1.08 -12.77 1.73
C LEU A 87 -2.05 -11.59 1.86
N PRO A 88 -3.37 -11.79 1.71
CA PRO A 88 -4.31 -10.68 1.74
C PRO A 88 -4.36 -9.99 3.09
N VAL A 89 -4.55 -8.67 3.09
CA VAL A 89 -4.80 -7.89 4.31
C VAL A 89 -5.99 -8.51 5.06
N PRO A 90 -5.86 -8.82 6.36
CA PRO A 90 -6.94 -9.42 7.13
C PRO A 90 -8.15 -8.49 7.24
N GLY A 91 -9.33 -9.08 7.48
CA GLY A 91 -10.53 -8.32 7.79
C GLY A 91 -10.37 -7.47 9.06
N LEU A 92 -10.86 -6.24 9.02
CA LEU A 92 -10.82 -5.29 10.13
C LEU A 92 -12.22 -5.08 10.72
N PRO A 93 -12.31 -4.51 11.94
CA PRO A 93 -13.58 -4.05 12.49
C PRO A 93 -14.35 -3.15 11.52
N GLU A 94 -15.68 -3.20 11.57
CA GLU A 94 -16.53 -2.42 10.66
C GLU A 94 -16.22 -0.91 10.77
N GLY A 95 -16.02 -0.27 9.62
CA GLY A 95 -15.70 1.15 9.54
C GLY A 95 -14.24 1.53 9.89
N MET A 96 -13.42 0.57 10.31
CA MET A 96 -12.00 0.81 10.60
C MET A 96 -11.15 0.64 9.32
N SER A 97 -10.27 1.61 9.06
CA SER A 97 -9.28 1.48 7.98
C SER A 97 -7.99 0.83 8.47
N THR A 98 -7.21 0.28 7.54
CA THR A 98 -5.88 -0.30 7.85
C THR A 98 -4.98 0.71 8.53
N ARG A 99 -5.01 1.97 8.10
CA ARG A 99 -4.26 3.05 8.74
C ARG A 99 -4.67 3.25 10.19
N ALA A 100 -5.97 3.34 10.46
CA ALA A 100 -6.48 3.50 11.81
C ALA A 100 -6.07 2.33 12.71
N PHE A 101 -6.18 1.10 12.20
CA PHE A 101 -5.77 -0.12 12.89
C PHE A 101 -4.28 -0.15 13.22
N VAL A 102 -3.41 0.07 12.22
CA VAL A 102 -1.95 0.07 12.41
C VAL A 102 -1.54 1.17 13.40
N SER A 103 -2.14 2.35 13.31
CA SER A 103 -1.89 3.44 14.25
C SER A 103 -2.24 3.03 15.67
N GLN A 104 -3.42 2.44 15.91
CA GLN A 104 -3.85 1.96 17.23
C GLN A 104 -2.88 0.91 17.80
N VAL A 105 -2.44 -0.04 16.98
CA VAL A 105 -1.49 -1.10 17.39
C VAL A 105 -0.13 -0.51 17.78
N LEU A 106 0.37 0.45 17.01
CA LEU A 106 1.70 1.03 17.23
C LEU A 106 1.74 2.08 18.36
N THR A 107 0.68 2.88 18.52
CA THR A 107 0.63 3.91 19.57
C THR A 107 0.09 3.40 20.90
N GLY A 108 -0.62 2.26 20.90
CA GLY A 108 -1.22 1.68 22.10
C GLY A 108 -2.40 2.48 22.65
N GLU A 109 -2.93 3.46 21.90
CA GLU A 109 -4.09 4.25 22.30
C GLU A 109 -5.35 3.67 21.65
N ASP A 110 -6.20 3.02 22.46
CA ASP A 110 -7.61 2.83 22.12
C ASP A 110 -8.22 4.22 21.93
N GLN A 111 -8.55 4.60 20.71
CA GLN A 111 -9.38 5.79 20.49
C GLN A 111 -10.80 5.47 20.92
N THR A 112 -11.07 5.63 22.21
CA THR A 112 -12.40 5.63 22.85
C THR A 112 -13.23 6.84 22.45
#